data_AF-A0A2V7S530-F1
#
_entry.id   AF-A0A2V7S530-F1
#
_cell.length_a   1.000
_cell.length_b   1.000
_cell.length_c   1.000
_cell.angle_alpha   90.00
_cell.angle_beta   90.00
_cell.angle_gamma   90.00
#
_symmetry.space_group_name_H-M   'P 1'
#
loop_
_entity.id
_entity.type
_entity.pdbx_description
1 polymer ?
#
loop_
_entity_poly.entity_id
_entity_poly.type
_entity_poly.pdbx_seq_one_letter_code
_entity_poly.pdbx_strand_id
1 'polypeptide(L)'
;ADWPILNALLNTASGAGWVSFHHGGGVGIGNSLHAGQVSVADGTASAGRRLERVLTNDPGIGVARHADAGYPEALETARRHGLRLPMREAHD
;
A
#
# COMPACT_ATOMS: atom_id res chain seq x y z
N ALA A 1 11.84 -4.67 -7.85
CA ALA A 1 11.48 -3.51 -6.99
C ALA A 1 9.97 -3.49 -6.85
N ASP A 2 9.43 -4.56 -6.26
CA ASP A 2 8.08 -5.01 -6.63
C ASP A 2 7.03 -4.31 -5.78
N TRP A 3 7.35 -4.01 -4.54
CA TRP A 3 6.52 -3.28 -3.59
C TRP A 3 5.92 -1.96 -4.12
N PRO A 4 6.69 -1.00 -4.68
CA PRO A 4 6.11 0.21 -5.24
C PRO A 4 5.25 -0.04 -6.48
N ILE A 5 5.55 -1.07 -7.30
CA ILE A 5 4.72 -1.46 -8.44
C ILE A 5 3.37 -1.99 -7.94
N LEU A 6 3.39 -2.90 -6.96
CA LEU A 6 2.20 -3.44 -6.32
C LEU A 6 1.40 -2.35 -5.60
N ASN A 7 2.05 -1.38 -4.96
CA ASN A 7 1.38 -0.24 -4.34
C ASN A 7 0.60 0.59 -5.39
N ALA A 8 1.21 0.92 -6.53
CA ALA A 8 0.52 1.63 -7.61
C ALA A 8 -0.70 0.84 -8.14
N LEU A 9 -0.52 -0.46 -8.40
CA LEU A 9 -1.60 -1.33 -8.88
C LEU A 9 -2.73 -1.48 -7.85
N LEU A 10 -2.38 -1.65 -6.56
CA LEU A 10 -3.33 -1.79 -5.48
C LEU A 10 -4.13 -0.50 -5.23
N ASN A 11 -3.48 0.66 -5.28
CA ASN A 11 -4.16 1.95 -5.17
C ASN A 11 -5.09 2.22 -6.35
N THR A 12 -4.69 1.79 -7.55
CA THR A 12 -5.56 1.83 -8.75
C THR A 12 -6.79 0.95 -8.54
N ALA A 13 -6.60 -0.30 -8.11
CA ALA A 13 -7.70 -1.23 -7.83
C ALA A 13 -8.60 -0.77 -6.67
N SER A 14 -8.04 -0.04 -5.70
CA SER A 14 -8.77 0.49 -4.53
C SER A 14 -9.67 1.68 -4.88
N GLY A 15 -9.33 2.41 -5.95
CA GLY A 15 -10.09 3.54 -6.48
C GLY A 15 -9.54 4.90 -6.07
N ALA A 16 -8.20 5.05 -6.00
CA ALA A 16 -7.57 6.36 -5.85
C ALA A 16 -8.00 7.30 -6.99
N GLY A 17 -8.03 8.60 -6.71
CA GLY A 17 -8.41 9.62 -7.69
C GLY A 17 -7.39 9.70 -8.84
N TRP A 18 -6.10 9.61 -8.52
CA TRP A 18 -5.06 9.28 -9.48
C TRP A 18 -3.89 8.56 -8.80
N VAL A 19 -3.12 7.85 -9.62
CA VAL A 19 -1.92 7.10 -9.23
C VAL A 19 -0.77 7.49 -10.14
N SER A 20 0.42 7.59 -9.58
CA SER A 20 1.67 7.82 -10.30
C SER A 20 2.71 6.75 -9.96
N PHE A 21 3.56 6.43 -10.92
CA PHE A 21 4.70 5.54 -10.73
C PHE A 21 5.92 6.15 -11.40
N HIS A 22 6.94 6.47 -10.62
CA HIS A 22 8.08 7.26 -11.06
C HIS A 22 9.40 6.49 -10.86
N HIS A 23 10.38 6.85 -11.67
CA HIS A 23 11.75 6.36 -11.61
C HIS A 23 12.72 7.49 -11.25
N GLY A 24 13.61 7.24 -10.29
CA GLY A 24 14.75 8.11 -9.97
C GLY A 24 14.44 9.37 -9.17
N GLY A 25 13.21 9.53 -8.65
CA GLY A 25 12.93 10.66 -7.75
C GLY A 25 13.81 10.63 -6.50
N GLY A 26 14.33 11.80 -6.12
CA GLY A 26 15.24 12.01 -4.99
C GLY A 26 16.69 11.64 -5.27
N VAL A 27 16.95 10.44 -5.81
CA VAL A 27 18.29 9.84 -5.89
C VAL A 27 18.85 9.66 -7.32
N GLY A 28 18.14 10.16 -8.34
CA GLY A 28 18.57 10.12 -9.73
C GLY A 28 18.18 8.84 -10.48
N ILE A 29 18.27 8.91 -11.81
CA ILE A 29 17.92 7.84 -12.74
C ILE A 29 18.73 6.56 -12.41
N GLY A 30 18.04 5.44 -12.24
CA GLY A 30 18.62 4.12 -11.99
C GLY A 30 18.57 3.67 -10.54
N ASN A 31 18.29 4.58 -9.60
CA ASN A 31 18.51 4.33 -8.17
C ASN A 31 17.23 4.13 -7.33
N SER A 32 16.05 4.48 -7.86
CA SER A 32 14.79 4.32 -7.13
C SER A 32 13.59 4.10 -8.03
N LEU A 33 12.65 3.31 -7.55
CA LEU A 33 11.29 3.19 -8.08
C LEU A 33 10.32 3.45 -6.94
N HIS A 34 9.32 4.30 -7.17
CA HIS A 34 8.32 4.67 -6.16
C HIS A 34 6.98 4.99 -6.81
N ALA A 35 5.94 4.91 -5.98
CA ALA A 35 4.57 5.18 -6.37
C ALA A 35 3.98 6.28 -5.48
N GLY A 36 3.03 7.02 -6.04
CA GLY A 36 2.20 7.97 -5.33
C GLY A 36 0.73 7.75 -5.66
N GLN A 37 -0.14 8.10 -4.73
CA GLN A 37 -1.58 8.14 -4.96
C GLN A 37 -2.16 9.42 -4.36
N VAL A 38 -3.25 9.89 -4.95
CA VAL A 38 -4.08 10.92 -4.33
C VAL A 38 -5.53 10.51 -4.43
N SER A 39 -6.28 10.78 -3.36
CA SER A 39 -7.71 10.52 -3.25
C SER A 39 -8.46 11.83 -3.00
N VAL A 40 -9.65 11.97 -3.58
CA VAL A 40 -10.49 13.16 -3.44
C VAL A 40 -11.67 12.85 -2.54
N ALA A 41 -11.82 13.64 -1.47
CA ALA A 41 -12.97 13.60 -0.57
C ALA A 41 -14.00 14.65 -1.01
N ASP A 42 -14.80 14.33 -2.02
CA ASP A 42 -15.81 15.24 -2.60
C ASP A 42 -17.17 15.25 -1.85
N GLY A 43 -17.28 14.55 -0.73
CA GLY A 43 -18.51 14.42 0.06
C GLY A 43 -19.49 13.36 -0.45
N THR A 44 -19.22 12.70 -1.58
CA THR A 44 -20.11 11.64 -2.10
C THR A 44 -19.92 10.32 -1.35
N ALA A 45 -20.99 9.52 -1.25
CA ALA A 45 -20.90 8.16 -0.70
C ALA A 45 -19.94 7.24 -1.50
N SER A 46 -19.77 7.51 -2.80
CA SER A 46 -18.81 6.79 -3.64
C SER A 46 -17.37 7.12 -3.26
N ALA A 47 -17.06 8.40 -3.03
CA ALA A 47 -15.75 8.80 -2.49
C ALA A 47 -15.49 8.18 -1.12
N GLY A 48 -16.48 8.16 -0.22
CA GLY A 48 -16.34 7.49 1.09
C GLY A 48 -15.87 6.05 0.99
N ARG A 49 -16.50 5.22 0.13
CA ARG A 49 -16.09 3.82 -0.08
C ARG A 49 -14.70 3.67 -0.71
N ARG A 50 -14.31 4.60 -1.60
CA ARG A 50 -12.97 4.60 -2.21
C ARG A 50 -11.91 4.97 -1.19
N LEU A 51 -12.16 6.00 -0.39
CA LEU A 51 -11.27 6.45 0.69
C LEU A 51 -11.04 5.35 1.71
N GLU A 52 -12.09 4.65 2.14
CA GLU A 52 -11.96 3.50 3.05
C GLU A 52 -10.97 2.48 2.49
N ARG A 53 -11.14 2.02 1.25
CA ARG A 53 -10.23 1.04 0.65
C ARG A 53 -8.82 1.58 0.44
N VAL A 54 -8.66 2.77 -0.16
CA VAL A 54 -7.34 3.33 -0.48
C VAL A 54 -6.55 3.59 0.81
N LEU A 55 -7.17 4.21 1.81
CA LEU A 55 -6.50 4.55 3.07
C LEU A 55 -6.33 3.35 4.00
N THR A 56 -6.95 2.20 3.73
CA THR A 56 -6.58 0.92 4.34
C THR A 56 -5.43 0.26 3.59
N ASN A 57 -5.51 0.18 2.26
CA ASN A 57 -4.60 -0.62 1.45
C ASN A 57 -3.23 0.03 1.24
N ASP A 58 -3.16 1.36 1.07
CA ASP A 58 -1.92 2.12 0.84
C ASP A 58 -0.94 2.02 2.02
N PRO A 59 -1.34 2.29 3.29
CA PRO A 59 -0.47 1.99 4.43
C PRO A 59 -0.36 0.48 4.70
N GLY A 60 -1.42 -0.29 4.43
CA GLY A 60 -1.46 -1.74 4.67
C GLY A 60 -0.36 -2.49 3.91
N ILE A 61 -0.10 -2.14 2.65
CA ILE A 61 1.00 -2.75 1.89
C ILE A 61 2.37 -2.35 2.42
N GLY A 62 2.50 -1.16 3.03
CA GLY A 62 3.70 -0.75 3.76
C GLY A 62 3.97 -1.63 4.98
N VAL A 63 2.94 -1.94 5.76
CA VAL A 63 3.03 -2.90 6.89
C VAL A 63 3.37 -4.29 6.37
N ALA A 64 2.67 -4.77 5.33
CA ALA A 64 2.92 -6.08 4.73
C ALA A 64 4.37 -6.24 4.25
N ARG A 65 4.91 -5.20 3.60
CA ARG A 65 6.32 -5.17 3.15
C ARG A 65 7.31 -5.35 4.29
N HIS A 66 7.10 -4.64 5.40
CA HIS A 66 8.01 -4.73 6.54
C HIS A 66 7.81 -6.03 7.35
N ALA A 67 6.57 -6.53 7.41
CA ALA A 67 6.29 -7.83 8.01
C ALA A 67 6.95 -8.98 7.22
N ASP A 68 6.91 -8.91 5.88
CA ASP A 68 7.62 -9.84 4.99
C ASP A 68 9.14 -9.80 5.23
N ALA A 69 9.71 -8.62 5.40
CA ALA A 69 11.11 -8.44 5.77
C ALA A 69 11.47 -8.85 7.22
N GLY A 70 10.49 -9.28 8.03
CA GLY A 70 10.71 -9.84 9.36
C GLY A 70 10.73 -8.84 10.52
N TYR A 71 10.27 -7.59 10.31
CA TYR A 71 10.24 -6.58 11.38
C TYR A 71 9.16 -6.91 12.43
N PRO A 72 9.51 -7.09 13.72
CA PRO A 72 8.56 -7.46 14.76
C PRO A 72 7.40 -6.48 14.93
N GLU A 73 7.69 -5.17 14.82
CA GLU A 73 6.68 -4.12 14.96
C GLU A 73 5.65 -4.17 13.82
N ALA A 74 6.09 -4.54 12.61
CA ALA A 74 5.21 -4.69 11.46
C ALA A 74 4.36 -5.97 11.56
N LEU A 75 4.93 -7.07 12.06
CA LEU A 75 4.19 -8.31 12.34
C LEU A 75 3.11 -8.07 13.40
N GLU A 76 3.44 -7.40 14.49
CA GLU A 76 2.47 -7.07 15.54
C GLU A 76 1.40 -6.09 15.01
N THR A 77 1.79 -5.12 14.19
CA THR A 77 0.83 -4.22 13.54
C THR A 77 -0.10 -4.97 12.60
N ALA A 78 0.43 -5.91 11.79
CA ALA A 78 -0.37 -6.75 10.90
C ALA A 78 -1.41 -7.57 11.69
N ARG A 79 -0.99 -8.20 12.79
CA ARG A 79 -1.87 -8.96 13.70
C ARG A 79 -2.94 -8.05 14.33
N ARG A 80 -2.54 -6.90 14.88
CA ARG A 80 -3.43 -5.94 15.55
C ARG A 80 -4.53 -5.41 14.62
N HIS A 81 -4.20 -5.20 13.35
CA HIS A 81 -5.13 -4.64 12.36
C HIS A 81 -5.76 -5.69 11.43
N GLY A 82 -5.52 -6.98 11.68
CA GLY A 82 -6.12 -8.08 10.90
C GLY A 82 -5.68 -8.13 9.44
N LEU A 83 -4.44 -7.73 9.14
CA LEU A 83 -3.89 -7.82 7.79
C LEU A 83 -3.67 -9.29 7.43
N ARG A 84 -4.20 -9.69 6.28
CA ARG A 84 -4.00 -11.01 5.71
C ARG A 84 -2.63 -11.12 5.06
N LEU A 85 -1.75 -11.96 5.61
CA LEU A 85 -0.41 -12.23 5.11
C LEU A 85 -0.31 -13.73 4.76
N PRO A 86 -0.65 -14.16 3.52
CA PRO A 86 -0.83 -15.57 3.18
C PRO A 86 0.35 -16.48 3.53
N MET A 87 1.59 -16.00 3.38
CA MET A 87 2.80 -16.75 3.72
C MET A 87 2.97 -17.02 5.22
N ARG A 88 2.18 -16.35 6.06
CA ARG A 88 2.16 -16.49 7.52
C ARG A 88 0.87 -17.13 8.03
N GLU A 89 -0.16 -17.27 7.19
CA GLU A 89 -1.45 -17.90 7.55
C GLU A 89 -1.35 -19.44 7.63
N ALA A 90 -0.36 -20.07 6.99
CA ALA A 90 -0.27 -21.53 6.86
C ALA A 90 0.41 -22.27 8.05
N HIS A 91 0.48 -21.66 9.23
CA HIS A 91 1.18 -22.24 10.39
C HIS A 91 0.37 -22.32 11.69
N ASP A 92 -0.93 -22.05 11.64
CA ASP A 92 -1.86 -22.24 12.77
C ASP A 92 -2.81 -23.43 12.54
#